data_AF-A0A0K1F341-F1
#
_entry.id   AF-A0A0K1F341-F1
#
_cell.length_a   1.000
_cell.length_b   1.000
_cell.length_c   1.000
_cell.angle_alpha   90.00
_cell.angle_beta   90.00
_cell.angle_gamma   90.00
#
_symmetry.space_group_name_H-M   'P 1'
#
loop_
_entity.id
_entity.type
_entity.pdbx_description
1 polymer ?
#
loop_
_entity_poly.entity_id
_entity_poly.type
_entity_poly.pdbx_seq_one_letter_code
_entity_poly.pdbx_strand_id
1 'polypeptide(L)'
;MSEPIPQPWEVWHARFDFSEGHGYKYRPIIVLATRLDGLLVAMVTGVANKLSLEHDHPIREWEAAGLDKPSIVRLDRIAEIPAGYLGTAGRIGCLTNGDINAIKAILAKITR
;
A
#
# COMPACT_ATOMS: atom_id res chain seq x y z
N MET A 1 -8.68 13.49 -19.75
CA MET A 1 -8.65 13.80 -18.29
C MET A 1 -7.40 13.12 -17.76
N SER A 2 -6.43 13.88 -17.27
CA SER A 2 -5.20 13.31 -16.70
C SER A 2 -5.56 12.52 -15.44
N GLU A 3 -5.06 11.29 -15.32
CA GLU A 3 -5.22 10.53 -14.08
C GLU A 3 -4.54 11.32 -12.94
N PRO A 4 -5.18 11.43 -11.75
CA PRO A 4 -4.61 12.19 -10.66
C PRO A 4 -3.27 11.57 -10.23
N ILE A 5 -2.25 12.43 -10.06
CA ILE A 5 -0.93 11.99 -9.60
C ILE A 5 -1.07 11.46 -8.16
N PRO A 6 -0.74 10.19 -7.90
CA PRO A 6 -0.87 9.59 -6.58
C PRO A 6 -0.03 10.36 -5.56
N GLN A 7 -0.57 10.57 -4.36
CA GLN A 7 0.12 11.27 -3.29
C GLN A 7 0.57 10.29 -2.20
N PRO A 8 1.67 10.58 -1.48
CA PRO A 8 2.06 9.80 -0.31
C PRO A 8 0.91 9.62 0.68
N TRP A 9 0.83 8.42 1.27
CA TRP A 9 -0.17 7.96 2.23
C TRP A 9 -1.56 7.68 1.66
N GLU A 10 -1.76 7.89 0.35
CA GLU A 10 -2.97 7.44 -0.31
C GLU A 10 -3.02 5.92 -0.45
N VAL A 11 -4.24 5.40 -0.35
CA VAL A 11 -4.54 3.99 -0.57
C VAL A 11 -5.10 3.83 -1.98
N TRP A 12 -4.50 2.94 -2.77
CA TRP A 12 -4.87 2.71 -4.17
C TRP A 12 -5.01 1.22 -4.46
N HIS A 13 -5.79 0.87 -5.49
CA HIS A 13 -5.70 -0.46 -6.08
C HIS A 13 -4.49 -0.53 -7.01
N ALA A 14 -3.64 -1.53 -6.85
CA ALA A 14 -2.53 -1.80 -7.76
C ALA A 14 -2.51 -3.26 -8.21
N ARG A 15 -2.10 -3.47 -9.46
CA ARG A 15 -1.92 -4.78 -10.07
C ARG A 15 -0.65 -5.44 -9.52
N PHE A 16 -0.79 -6.68 -9.06
CA PHE A 16 0.34 -7.56 -8.77
C PHE A 16 0.20 -8.83 -9.60
N ASP A 17 1.22 -9.11 -10.42
CA ASP A 17 1.32 -10.33 -11.20
C ASP A 17 1.69 -11.52 -10.29
N PHE A 18 1.12 -12.69 -10.60
CA PHE A 18 1.51 -13.92 -9.88
C PHE A 18 2.87 -14.41 -10.38
N SER A 19 3.70 -14.92 -9.46
CA SER A 19 5.04 -15.45 -9.78
C SER A 19 5.03 -16.64 -10.75
N GLU A 20 3.91 -17.35 -10.85
CA GLU A 20 3.73 -18.52 -11.73
C GLU A 20 3.32 -18.14 -13.16
N GLY A 21 3.31 -16.85 -13.51
CA GLY A 21 3.17 -16.38 -14.91
C GLY A 21 1.75 -16.37 -15.47
N HIS A 22 0.76 -16.85 -14.73
CA HIS A 22 -0.65 -16.84 -15.16
C HIS A 22 -1.52 -15.95 -14.28
N GLY A 23 -1.79 -14.73 -14.76
CA GLY A 23 -2.77 -13.81 -14.20
C GLY A 23 -2.20 -12.78 -13.21
N TYR A 24 -3.08 -11.91 -12.77
CA TYR A 24 -2.78 -10.86 -11.81
C TYR A 24 -3.95 -10.67 -10.85
N LYS A 25 -3.67 -10.03 -9.71
CA LYS A 25 -4.71 -9.60 -8.78
C LYS A 25 -4.49 -8.16 -8.37
N TYR A 26 -5.58 -7.40 -8.34
CA TYR A 26 -5.57 -6.09 -7.73
C TYR A 26 -5.56 -6.22 -6.21
N ARG A 27 -4.61 -5.54 -5.58
CA ARG A 27 -4.45 -5.47 -4.13
C ARG A 27 -4.45 -3.99 -3.72
N PRO A 28 -5.01 -3.64 -2.57
CA PRO A 28 -4.76 -2.34 -1.99
C PRO A 28 -3.27 -2.17 -1.70
N ILE A 29 -2.75 -0.97 -1.95
CA ILE A 29 -1.40 -0.53 -1.59
C ILE A 29 -1.47 0.82 -0.90
N ILE A 30 -0.40 1.16 -0.19
CA ILE A 30 -0.16 2.52 0.31
C ILE A 30 0.98 3.13 -0.49
N VAL A 31 0.77 4.31 -1.06
CA VAL A 31 1.81 5.08 -1.73
C VAL A 31 2.75 5.65 -0.67
N LEU A 32 4.05 5.32 -0.74
CA LEU A 32 5.06 5.87 0.17
C LEU A 32 5.77 7.07 -0.46
N ALA A 33 6.04 7.00 -1.76
CA ALA A 33 6.65 8.09 -2.53
C ALA A 33 6.34 7.97 -4.02
N THR A 34 6.35 9.11 -4.71
CA THR A 34 6.35 9.19 -6.17
C THR A 34 7.78 9.29 -6.70
N ARG A 35 8.06 8.60 -7.80
CA ARG A 35 9.33 8.61 -8.54
C ARG A 35 9.07 9.07 -9.97
N LEU A 36 10.12 9.33 -10.76
CA LEU A 36 9.98 9.81 -12.14
C LEU A 36 9.31 8.76 -13.05
N ASP A 37 9.57 7.49 -12.79
CA ASP A 37 9.18 6.32 -13.57
C ASP A 37 8.21 5.37 -12.85
N GLY A 38 7.83 5.69 -11.61
CA GLY A 38 6.99 4.79 -10.83
C GLY A 38 6.60 5.31 -9.45
N LEU A 39 6.19 4.37 -8.61
CA LEU A 39 5.70 4.60 -7.27
C LEU A 39 6.39 3.64 -6.32
N LEU A 40 6.89 4.17 -5.21
CA LEU A 40 7.29 3.34 -4.08
C LEU A 40 6.06 3.07 -3.25
N VAL A 41 5.69 1.80 -3.08
CA VAL A 41 4.45 1.39 -2.42
C VAL A 41 4.69 0.31 -1.38
N ALA A 42 3.88 0.31 -0.33
CA ALA A 42 3.78 -0.81 0.61
C ALA A 42 2.53 -1.66 0.32
N MET A 43 2.68 -2.98 0.32
CA MET A 43 1.55 -3.89 0.13
C MET A 43 0.60 -3.87 1.33
N VAL A 44 -0.70 -3.95 1.06
CA VAL A 44 -1.74 -4.13 2.09
C VAL A 44 -2.37 -5.51 1.97
N THR A 45 -2.58 -6.17 3.12
CA THR A 45 -3.24 -7.47 3.21
C THR A 45 -4.30 -7.45 4.32
N GLY A 46 -5.25 -8.38 4.30
CA GLY A 46 -6.24 -8.48 5.38
C GLY A 46 -5.61 -9.07 6.65
N VAL A 47 -6.11 -8.69 7.83
CA VAL A 47 -5.63 -9.20 9.14
C VAL A 47 -5.76 -10.73 9.29
N ALA A 48 -6.63 -11.37 8.51
CA ALA A 48 -6.77 -12.83 8.51
C ALA A 48 -5.55 -13.56 7.89
N ASN A 49 -4.58 -12.83 7.36
CA ASN A 49 -3.34 -13.39 6.85
C ASN A 49 -2.50 -13.94 8.02
N LYS A 50 -2.25 -15.25 8.01
CA LYS A 50 -1.52 -15.95 9.08
C LYS A 50 -0.02 -15.66 9.10
N LEU A 51 0.51 -15.08 8.02
CA LEU A 51 1.90 -14.66 7.96
C LEU A 51 2.01 -13.28 8.61
N SER A 52 2.59 -13.21 9.81
CA SER A 52 3.02 -11.96 10.43
C SER A 52 4.50 -11.75 10.15
N LEU A 53 4.87 -10.60 9.62
CA LEU A 53 6.26 -10.15 9.50
C LEU A 53 6.59 -9.17 10.63
N GLU A 54 7.88 -8.92 10.85
CA GLU A 54 8.38 -8.07 11.94
C GLU A 54 7.88 -6.63 11.85
N HIS A 55 7.80 -6.08 10.64
CA HIS A 55 7.41 -4.68 10.39
C HIS A 55 5.99 -4.57 9.83
N ASP A 56 5.18 -5.63 9.92
CA ASP A 56 3.76 -5.56 9.60
C ASP A 56 3.05 -4.65 10.62
N HIS A 57 2.25 -3.71 10.12
CA HIS A 57 1.50 -2.76 10.95
C HIS A 57 0.00 -2.87 10.66
N PRO A 58 -0.84 -3.17 11.66
CA PRO A 58 -2.29 -3.07 11.51
C PRO A 58 -2.68 -1.61 11.23
N ILE A 59 -3.45 -1.39 10.16
CA ILE A 59 -4.04 -0.08 9.85
C ILE A 59 -5.21 0.10 10.83
N ARG A 60 -5.02 0.94 11.85
CA ARG A 60 -5.98 1.06 12.96
C ARG A 60 -7.28 1.67 12.50
N GLU A 61 -7.21 2.70 11.65
CA GLU A 61 -8.35 3.44 11.14
C GLU A 61 -8.63 3.06 9.68
N TRP A 62 -8.67 1.75 9.40
CA TRP A 62 -8.83 1.20 8.05
C TRP A 62 -10.11 1.67 7.35
N GLU A 63 -11.22 1.84 8.08
CA GLU A 63 -12.48 2.40 7.55
C GLU A 63 -12.28 3.83 7.06
N ALA A 64 -11.61 4.68 7.84
CA ALA A 64 -11.30 6.05 7.46
C ALA A 64 -10.33 6.12 6.26
N ALA A 65 -9.48 5.10 6.11
CA ALA A 65 -8.62 4.92 4.95
C ALA A 65 -9.35 4.38 3.71
N GLY A 66 -10.66 4.10 3.80
CA GLY A 66 -11.51 3.61 2.71
C GLY A 66 -11.41 2.11 2.46
N LEU A 67 -10.75 1.35 3.33
CA LEU A 67 -10.65 -0.10 3.20
C LEU A 67 -11.97 -0.76 3.64
N ASP A 68 -12.30 -1.88 3.01
CA ASP A 68 -13.54 -2.63 3.24
C ASP A 68 -13.49 -3.56 4.45
N LYS A 69 -12.28 -3.84 4.96
CA LYS A 69 -12.04 -4.74 6.08
C LYS A 69 -10.77 -4.37 6.85
N PRO A 70 -10.63 -4.86 8.10
CA PRO A 70 -9.40 -4.72 8.86
C PRO A 70 -8.20 -5.25 8.07
N SER A 71 -7.17 -4.41 7.97
CA SER A 71 -6.04 -4.62 7.08
C SER A 71 -4.71 -4.28 7.74
N ILE A 72 -3.63 -4.84 7.19
CA ILE A 72 -2.25 -4.73 7.64
C ILE A 72 -1.43 -4.16 6.47
N VAL A 73 -0.64 -3.12 6.73
CA VAL A 73 0.42 -2.69 5.81
C VAL A 73 1.69 -3.47 6.09
N ARG A 74 2.35 -3.93 5.03
CA ARG A 74 3.52 -4.79 5.11
C ARG A 74 4.78 -4.00 4.77
N LEU A 75 5.47 -3.48 5.78
CA LEU A 75 6.65 -2.62 5.56
C LEU A 75 7.90 -3.43 5.20
N ASP A 76 7.91 -4.74 5.43
CA ASP A 76 8.87 -5.68 4.86
C ASP A 76 8.65 -5.96 3.37
N ARG A 77 7.55 -5.47 2.80
CA ARG A 77 7.11 -5.72 1.42
C ARG A 77 6.83 -4.42 0.69
N ILE A 78 7.85 -3.57 0.67
CA ILE A 78 7.90 -2.37 -0.15
C ILE A 78 8.37 -2.76 -1.55
N ALA A 79 7.67 -2.24 -2.56
CA ALA A 79 7.98 -2.47 -3.96
C ALA A 79 7.95 -1.14 -4.73
N GLU A 80 8.73 -1.08 -5.80
CA GLU A 80 8.59 -0.05 -6.82
C GLU A 80 7.72 -0.61 -7.94
N ILE A 81 6.66 0.11 -8.31
CA ILE A 81 5.75 -0.28 -9.38
C ILE A 81 5.65 0.82 -10.43
N PRO A 82 5.51 0.47 -11.73
CA PRO A 82 5.20 1.45 -12.75
C PRO A 82 3.88 2.16 -12.45
N ALA A 83 3.76 3.44 -12.80
CA ALA A 83 2.51 4.20 -12.57
C ALA A 83 1.28 3.53 -13.21
N GLY A 84 1.45 2.90 -14.38
CA GLY A 84 0.40 2.16 -15.08
C GLY A 84 -0.07 0.87 -14.39
N TYR A 85 0.54 0.48 -13.26
CA TYR A 85 0.06 -0.65 -12.45
C TYR A 85 -1.04 -0.23 -11.48
N LEU A 86 -1.26 1.07 -11.27
CA LEU A 86 -2.45 1.51 -10.56
C LEU A 86 -3.69 1.10 -11.36
N GLY A 87 -4.57 0.37 -10.70
CA GLY A 87 -5.76 -0.17 -11.33
C GLY A 87 -6.75 0.92 -11.70
N THR A 88 -7.55 0.65 -12.73
CA THR A 88 -8.65 1.54 -13.16
C THR A 88 -9.72 1.76 -12.08
N ALA A 89 -9.74 0.90 -11.05
CA ALA A 89 -10.55 1.08 -9.84
C ALA A 89 -10.15 2.33 -9.03
N GLY A 90 -8.96 2.89 -9.28
CA GLY A 90 -8.53 4.20 -8.77
C GLY A 90 -8.17 4.22 -7.28
N ARG A 91 -8.16 5.45 -6.75
CA ARG A 91 -7.89 5.77 -5.36
C ARG A 91 -9.01 5.25 -4.46
N ILE A 92 -8.62 4.51 -3.42
CA ILE A 92 -9.51 3.98 -2.38
C ILE A 92 -9.73 5.06 -1.29
N GLY A 93 -8.65 5.69 -0.83
CA GLY A 93 -8.69 6.62 0.29
C GLY A 93 -7.31 7.13 0.68
N CYS A 94 -7.14 7.50 1.94
CA CYS A 94 -5.87 7.98 2.49
C CYS A 94 -5.76 7.59 3.96
N LEU A 95 -4.55 7.20 4.39
CA LEU A 95 -4.31 6.90 5.79
C LEU A 95 -4.51 8.14 6.67
N THR A 96 -4.90 7.90 7.90
CA THR A 96 -5.01 8.96 8.90
C THR A 96 -3.65 9.31 9.49
N ASN A 97 -3.53 10.48 10.10
CA ASN A 97 -2.28 10.91 10.73
C ASN A 97 -1.79 9.93 11.81
N GLY A 98 -2.70 9.24 12.51
CA GLY A 98 -2.35 8.23 13.51
C GLY A 98 -1.59 7.06 12.88
N ASP A 99 -2.14 6.47 11.82
CA ASP A 99 -1.49 5.37 11.10
C ASP A 99 -0.23 5.83 10.35
N ILE A 100 -0.23 7.02 9.74
CA ILE A 100 0.95 7.60 9.09
C ILE A 100 2.11 7.73 10.07
N ASN A 101 1.86 8.29 11.26
CA ASN A 101 2.91 8.48 12.27
C ASN A 101 3.47 7.14 12.77
N ALA A 102 2.62 6.14 12.96
CA ALA A 102 3.04 4.80 13.35
C ALA A 102 3.91 4.14 12.27
N ILE A 103 3.50 4.22 11.00
CA ILE A 103 4.26 3.67 9.87
C ILE A 103 5.61 4.38 9.74
N LYS A 104 5.66 5.71 9.82
CA LYS A 104 6.92 6.49 9.79
C LYS A 104 7.89 6.05 10.89
N ALA A 105 7.38 5.81 12.11
CA ALA A 105 8.20 5.36 13.22
C ALA A 105 8.80 3.97 13.00
N ILE A 106 8.10 3.08 12.28
CA ILE A 106 8.63 1.76 11.90
C ILE A 106 9.66 1.90 10.78
N LEU A 107 9.34 2.65 9.71
CA LEU A 107 10.26 2.88 8.59
C LEU A 107 11.60 3.47 9.06
N ALA A 108 11.57 4.42 10.01
CA ALA A 108 12.77 5.00 10.59
C ALA A 108 13.69 4.00 11.32
N LYS A 109 13.16 2.84 11.74
CA LYS A 109 13.95 1.75 12.34
C LYS A 109 14.59 0.86 11.29
N ILE A 110 13.95 0.70 10.13
CA ILE A 110 14.43 -0.12 9.01
C ILE A 110 15.57 0.57 8.27
N THR A 111 15.52 1.91 8.15
CA THR A 111 16.51 2.70 7.39
C THR A 111 17.75 3.11 8.20
N ARG A 112 17.95 2.55 9.40
CA ARG A 112 19.13 2.79 10.24
C ARG A 112 20.15 1.69 10.04
#